data_AF-A0A4V4HDN4-F1
#
_entry.id   AF-A0A4V4HDN4-F1
#
_cell.length_a   1.000
_cell.length_b   1.000
_cell.length_c   1.000
_cell.angle_alpha   90.00
_cell.angle_beta   90.00
_cell.angle_gamma   90.00
#
_symmetry.space_group_name_H-M   'P 1'
#
loop_
_entity.id
_entity.type
_entity.pdbx_description
1 polymer ?
#
loop_
_entity_poly.entity_id
_entity_poly.type
_entity_poly.pdbx_seq_one_letter_code
_entity_poly.pdbx_strand_id
1 'polypeptide(L)'
;IKSTMSRRTVSRAVLEGGVAAKMQIGYEMLQTNGDADSTSHRKQNYESRHIALRTPDYDSPQSRLCVDTSAIPHLRLLCVDATLDHTSKASVNGFLGNMDEISDLFNRSPLAKRLNLQFRIRHFLKILRGMNGDH
;
A
#
# COMPACT_ATOMS: atom_id res chain seq x y z
N ILE A 1 32.58 -0.79 -21.71
CA ILE A 1 32.10 -1.87 -20.81
C ILE A 1 30.62 -1.64 -20.56
N LYS A 2 29.72 -2.53 -21.03
CA LYS A 2 28.29 -2.48 -20.65
C LYS A 2 28.15 -3.13 -19.28
N SER A 3 27.95 -2.35 -18.22
CA SER A 3 27.64 -2.91 -16.90
C SER A 3 26.17 -3.32 -16.87
N THR A 4 25.89 -4.61 -16.95
CA THR A 4 24.56 -5.15 -16.68
C THR A 4 24.46 -5.53 -15.21
N MET A 5 23.38 -5.11 -14.54
CA MET A 5 23.14 -5.50 -13.14
C MET A 5 22.94 -7.01 -13.03
N SER A 6 23.49 -7.61 -11.96
CA SER A 6 23.32 -9.05 -11.73
C SER A 6 21.87 -9.38 -11.39
N ARG A 7 21.41 -10.58 -11.76
CA ARG A 7 20.08 -11.10 -11.39
C ARG A 7 19.82 -11.02 -9.88
N ARG A 8 20.85 -11.29 -9.06
CA ARG A 8 20.77 -11.20 -7.60
C ARG A 8 20.50 -9.78 -7.12
N THR A 9 21.21 -8.80 -7.69
CA THR A 9 21.02 -7.38 -7.36
C THR A 9 19.60 -6.93 -7.71
N VAL A 10 19.12 -7.28 -8.90
CA VAL A 10 17.76 -6.96 -9.34
C VAL A 10 16.72 -7.58 -8.41
N SER A 11 16.87 -8.87 -8.09
CA SER A 11 15.95 -9.57 -7.18
C SER A 11 15.91 -8.93 -5.78
N ARG A 12 17.07 -8.52 -5.24
CA ARG A 12 17.11 -7.81 -3.96
C ARG A 12 16.44 -6.44 -4.02
N ALA A 13 16.70 -5.67 -5.07
CA ALA A 13 16.09 -4.36 -5.25
C ALA A 13 14.55 -4.46 -5.30
N VAL A 14 14.01 -5.48 -5.96
CA VAL A 14 12.56 -5.73 -5.98
C VAL A 14 12.02 -6.07 -4.59
N LEU A 15 12.68 -6.97 -3.85
CA LEU A 15 12.23 -7.37 -2.51
C LEU A 15 12.33 -6.21 -1.51
N GLU A 16 13.46 -5.50 -1.51
CA GLU A 16 13.70 -4.35 -0.63
C GLU A 16 12.75 -3.20 -0.97
N GLY A 17 12.51 -2.95 -2.26
CA GLY A 17 11.53 -1.97 -2.72
C GLY A 17 10.10 -2.31 -2.32
N GLY A 18 9.71 -3.60 -2.36
CA GLY A 18 8.41 -4.06 -1.89
C GLY A 18 8.21 -3.85 -0.39
N VAL A 19 9.23 -4.14 0.42
CA VAL A 19 9.21 -3.86 1.87
C VAL A 19 9.10 -2.36 2.13
N ALA A 20 9.86 -1.54 1.42
CA ALA A 20 9.81 -0.09 1.55
C ALA A 20 8.42 0.47 1.17
N ALA A 21 7.83 -0.01 0.08
CA ALA A 21 6.50 0.40 -0.36
C ALA A 21 5.42 0.07 0.68
N LYS A 22 5.44 -1.14 1.26
CA LYS A 22 4.47 -1.53 2.32
C LYS A 22 4.64 -0.68 3.58
N MET A 23 5.88 -0.40 4.00
CA MET A 23 6.12 0.52 5.14
C MET A 23 5.60 1.93 4.85
N GLN A 24 5.81 2.43 3.63
CA GLN A 24 5.34 3.75 3.21
C GLN A 24 3.81 3.82 3.22
N ILE A 25 3.13 2.84 2.63
CA ILE A 25 1.66 2.77 2.62
C ILE A 25 1.11 2.77 4.05
N GLY A 26 1.67 1.96 4.95
CA GLY A 26 1.25 1.94 6.36
C GLY A 26 1.41 3.30 7.05
N TYR A 27 2.48 4.04 6.74
CA TYR A 27 2.65 5.41 7.24
C TYR A 27 1.61 6.37 6.67
N GLU A 28 1.42 6.38 5.35
CA GLU A 28 0.55 7.34 4.69
C GLU A 28 -0.94 7.12 5.06
N MET A 29 -1.36 5.85 5.25
CA MET A 29 -2.70 5.49 5.75
C MET A 29 -2.94 5.90 7.22
N LEU A 30 -1.89 6.09 8.03
CA LEU A 30 -2.05 6.63 9.38
C LEU A 30 -2.39 8.11 9.38
N GLN A 31 -1.90 8.84 8.38
CA GLN A 31 -1.97 10.29 8.35
C GLN A 31 -3.26 10.81 7.71
N THR A 32 -3.94 9.99 6.89
CA THR A 32 -5.01 10.48 6.02
C THR A 32 -6.15 9.49 5.84
N ASN A 33 -7.29 10.03 5.41
CA ASN A 33 -8.35 9.23 4.81
C ASN A 33 -8.10 9.14 3.30
N GLY A 34 -8.59 8.07 2.68
CA GLY A 34 -8.46 7.82 1.26
C GLY A 34 -9.63 7.01 0.73
N ASP A 35 -9.59 6.72 -0.57
CA ASP A 35 -10.52 5.86 -1.29
C ASP A 35 -9.74 4.69 -1.92
N ALA A 36 -10.33 3.51 -2.06
CA ALA A 36 -9.68 2.33 -2.62
C ALA A 36 -10.54 1.65 -3.69
N ASP A 37 -9.87 1.06 -4.67
CA ASP A 37 -10.51 0.46 -5.84
C ASP A 37 -9.72 -0.77 -6.33
N SER A 38 -10.38 -1.66 -7.08
CA SER A 38 -9.77 -2.85 -7.68
C SER A 38 -10.15 -3.05 -9.13
N THR A 39 -9.20 -3.47 -9.96
CA THR A 39 -9.44 -3.77 -11.39
C THR A 39 -8.95 -5.17 -11.75
N SER A 40 -9.69 -5.86 -12.63
CA SER A 40 -9.35 -7.20 -13.14
C SER A 40 -8.75 -7.16 -14.55
N HIS A 41 -7.90 -8.14 -14.92
CA HIS A 41 -7.31 -8.25 -16.27
C HIS A 41 -7.57 -9.62 -16.94
N ARG A 42 -7.84 -9.61 -18.27
CA ARG A 42 -8.28 -10.73 -19.15
C ARG A 42 -7.73 -12.15 -18.85
N LYS A 43 -8.64 -13.14 -18.72
CA LYS A 43 -8.47 -14.63 -18.82
C LYS A 43 -7.46 -15.33 -17.90
N GLN A 44 -6.55 -14.61 -17.25
CA GLN A 44 -6.01 -14.93 -15.94
C GLN A 44 -6.36 -13.74 -15.08
N ASN A 45 -7.26 -13.92 -14.14
CA ASN A 45 -7.77 -12.79 -13.39
C ASN A 45 -6.66 -12.36 -12.44
N TYR A 46 -6.13 -11.18 -12.66
CA TYR A 46 -5.29 -10.49 -11.70
C TYR A 46 -6.12 -9.34 -11.15
N GLU A 47 -6.34 -9.33 -9.84
CA GLU A 47 -6.88 -8.18 -9.14
C GLU A 47 -5.72 -7.25 -8.78
N SER A 48 -5.71 -6.09 -9.42
CA SER A 48 -4.85 -4.98 -9.02
C SER A 48 -5.62 -4.11 -8.05
N ARG A 49 -5.13 -3.94 -6.82
CA ARG A 49 -5.79 -3.12 -5.81
C ARG A 49 -5.00 -1.85 -5.58
N HIS A 50 -5.70 -0.72 -5.62
CA HIS A 50 -5.10 0.59 -5.45
C HIS A 50 -5.83 1.38 -4.37
N ILE A 51 -5.14 2.39 -3.87
CA ILE A 51 -5.67 3.35 -2.92
C ILE A 51 -5.24 4.75 -3.32
N ALA A 52 -6.20 5.67 -3.38
CA ALA A 52 -5.97 7.09 -3.52
C ALA A 52 -5.94 7.71 -2.12
N LEU A 53 -4.79 8.24 -1.72
CA LEU A 53 -4.62 8.89 -0.42
C LEU A 53 -3.73 10.12 -0.53
N ARG A 54 -3.90 11.05 0.41
CA ARG A 54 -3.00 12.20 0.51
C ARG A 54 -1.69 11.74 1.14
N THR A 55 -0.57 12.23 0.63
CA THR A 55 0.76 11.79 1.08
C THR A 55 1.59 13.00 1.49
N PRO A 56 2.59 12.82 2.35
CA PRO A 56 3.55 13.87 2.64
C PRO A 56 4.26 14.31 1.36
N ASP A 57 4.68 15.57 1.32
CA ASP A 57 5.62 16.00 0.29
C ASP A 57 7.02 15.50 0.69
N TYR A 58 7.50 14.48 -0.04
CA TYR A 58 8.79 13.86 0.20
C TYR A 58 9.96 14.69 -0.37
N ASP A 59 9.69 15.61 -1.29
CA ASP A 59 10.72 16.47 -1.87
C ASP A 59 11.09 17.61 -0.90
N SER A 60 10.10 18.16 -0.20
CA SER A 60 10.31 19.20 0.81
C SER A 60 10.77 18.65 2.18
N PRO A 61 11.96 19.02 2.68
CA PRO A 61 12.49 18.55 3.97
C PRO A 61 11.59 18.86 5.17
N GLN A 62 10.82 19.95 5.12
CA GLN A 62 9.91 20.35 6.20
C GLN A 62 8.59 19.58 6.19
N SER A 63 8.23 18.98 5.05
CA SER A 63 6.92 18.33 4.83
C SER A 63 6.97 16.79 4.84
N ARG A 64 8.17 16.18 4.86
CA ARG A 64 8.35 14.72 4.70
C ARG A 64 7.60 13.82 5.68
N LEU A 65 7.11 14.38 6.78
CA LEU A 65 6.41 13.64 7.83
C LEU A 65 5.00 14.17 8.10
N CYS A 66 4.57 15.28 7.52
CA CYS A 66 3.22 15.81 7.69
C CYS A 66 2.46 15.75 6.37
N VAL A 67 1.16 15.48 6.44
CA VAL A 67 0.31 15.50 5.25
C VAL A 67 -0.47 16.80 5.23
N ASP A 68 -0.30 17.56 4.16
CA ASP A 68 -1.14 18.72 3.89
C ASP A 68 -2.55 18.26 3.49
N THR A 69 -3.57 18.77 4.17
CA THR A 69 -4.97 18.50 3.84
C THR A 69 -5.39 19.04 2.47
N SER A 70 -4.63 19.97 1.89
CA SER A 70 -4.81 20.47 0.53
C SER A 70 -4.04 19.65 -0.52
N ALA A 71 -3.24 18.66 -0.10
CA ALA A 71 -2.47 17.84 -1.02
C ALA A 71 -3.36 17.05 -1.98
N ILE A 72 -2.87 16.91 -3.22
CA ILE A 72 -3.51 16.09 -4.25
C ILE A 72 -3.35 14.62 -3.85
N PRO A 73 -4.44 13.82 -3.86
CA PRO A 73 -4.34 12.38 -3.61
C PRO A 73 -3.44 11.69 -4.64
N HIS A 74 -2.57 10.81 -4.15
CA HIS A 74 -1.72 9.97 -4.98
C HIS A 74 -2.25 8.53 -4.98
N LEU A 75 -2.20 7.90 -6.14
CA LEU A 75 -2.52 6.49 -6.27
C LEU A 75 -1.34 5.63 -5.80
N ARG A 76 -1.59 4.73 -4.85
CA ARG A 76 -0.65 3.69 -4.44
C ARG A 76 -1.20 2.34 -4.84
N LEU A 77 -0.32 1.50 -5.41
CA LEU A 77 -0.61 0.09 -5.65
C LEU A 77 -0.41 -0.68 -4.33
N LEU A 78 -1.45 -1.38 -3.89
CA LEU A 78 -1.41 -2.19 -2.67
C LEU A 78 -0.89 -3.59 -2.97
N CYS A 79 -1.47 -4.23 -3.97
CA CYS A 79 -1.12 -5.59 -4.37
C CYS A 79 -1.62 -5.88 -5.79
N VAL A 80 -1.00 -6.90 -6.40
CA VAL A 80 -1.48 -7.54 -7.62
C VAL A 80 -1.57 -9.02 -7.30
N ASP A 81 -2.79 -9.53 -7.17
CA ASP A 81 -3.05 -10.92 -6.80
C ASP A 81 -3.72 -11.67 -7.94
N ALA A 82 -3.29 -12.90 -8.22
CA ALA A 82 -4.00 -13.78 -9.13
C ALA A 82 -5.29 -14.27 -8.47
N THR A 83 -6.46 -13.92 -9.00
CA THR A 83 -7.75 -14.41 -8.55
C THR A 83 -8.04 -15.78 -9.14
N LEU A 84 -7.87 -16.80 -8.30
CA LEU A 84 -8.34 -18.17 -8.56
C LEU A 84 -9.85 -18.32 -8.30
N ASP A 85 -10.41 -17.42 -7.48
CA ASP A 85 -11.82 -17.38 -7.11
C ASP A 85 -12.35 -15.94 -7.23
N HIS A 86 -13.50 -15.79 -7.89
CA HIS A 86 -14.14 -14.52 -8.23
C HIS A 86 -15.19 -14.08 -7.21
N THR A 87 -15.29 -14.77 -6.08
CA THR A 87 -16.25 -14.38 -5.06
C THR A 87 -15.83 -13.06 -4.41
N SER A 88 -16.80 -12.18 -4.18
CA SER A 88 -16.59 -10.95 -3.40
C SER A 88 -15.94 -11.23 -2.04
N LYS A 89 -16.27 -12.37 -1.43
CA LYS A 89 -15.65 -12.87 -0.19
C LYS A 89 -14.14 -13.16 -0.35
N ALA A 90 -13.72 -13.78 -1.44
CA ALA A 90 -12.30 -14.04 -1.68
C ALA A 90 -11.52 -12.75 -1.90
N SER A 91 -12.10 -11.77 -2.62
CA SER A 91 -11.50 -10.45 -2.81
C SER A 91 -11.32 -9.70 -1.48
N VAL A 92 -12.37 -9.66 -0.64
CA VAL A 92 -12.31 -9.07 0.71
C VAL A 92 -11.27 -9.75 1.58
N ASN A 93 -11.20 -11.08 1.58
CA ASN A 93 -10.22 -11.83 2.36
C ASN A 93 -8.78 -11.56 1.88
N GLY A 94 -8.54 -11.51 0.56
CA GLY A 94 -7.24 -11.16 0.01
C GLY A 94 -6.82 -9.76 0.42
N PHE A 95 -7.78 -8.83 0.47
CA PHE A 95 -7.52 -7.46 0.89
C PHE A 95 -7.22 -7.34 2.38
N LEU A 96 -7.97 -8.03 3.25
CA LEU A 96 -7.70 -8.11 4.68
C LEU A 96 -6.32 -8.72 4.96
N GLY A 97 -5.96 -9.81 4.26
CA GLY A 97 -4.63 -10.43 4.39
C GLY A 97 -3.50 -9.47 4.01
N ASN A 98 -3.67 -8.69 2.94
CA ASN A 98 -2.70 -7.66 2.54
C ASN A 98 -2.57 -6.55 3.61
N MET A 99 -3.67 -6.14 4.24
CA MET A 99 -3.66 -5.13 5.30
C MET A 99 -3.00 -5.64 6.59
N ASP A 100 -3.22 -6.91 6.95
CA ASP A 100 -2.55 -7.55 8.08
C ASP A 100 -1.03 -7.61 7.84
N GLU A 101 -0.59 -7.95 6.62
CA GLU A 101 0.82 -7.96 6.28
C GLU A 101 1.46 -6.56 6.38
N ILE A 102 0.78 -5.53 5.86
CA ILE A 102 1.23 -4.13 5.97
C ILE A 102 1.30 -3.71 7.43
N SER A 103 0.29 -4.06 8.24
CA SER A 103 0.26 -3.79 9.68
C SER A 103 1.41 -4.44 10.43
N ASP A 104 1.64 -5.73 10.21
CA ASP A 104 2.70 -6.47 10.88
C ASP A 104 4.09 -5.98 10.47
N LEU A 105 4.27 -5.64 9.19
CA LEU A 105 5.54 -5.09 8.70
C LEU A 105 5.78 -3.68 9.27
N PHE A 106 4.80 -2.79 9.17
CA PHE A 106 4.92 -1.41 9.63
C PHE A 106 5.19 -1.36 11.14
N ASN A 107 4.41 -2.08 11.95
CA ASN A 107 4.53 -2.05 13.41
C ASN A 107 5.88 -2.61 13.91
N ARG A 108 6.50 -3.53 13.16
CA ARG A 108 7.85 -4.04 13.48
C ARG A 108 8.98 -3.12 13.00
N SER A 109 8.68 -2.15 12.14
CA SER A 109 9.67 -1.27 11.53
C SER A 109 10.35 -0.33 12.55
N PRO A 110 11.62 0.04 12.33
CA PRO A 110 12.27 1.10 13.11
C PRO A 110 11.54 2.43 13.04
N LEU A 111 10.84 2.72 11.93
CA LEU A 111 10.08 3.95 11.74
C LEU A 111 8.93 4.04 12.75
N ALA A 112 8.11 3.00 12.85
CA ALA A 112 6.99 2.94 13.79
C ALA A 112 7.47 3.03 15.24
N LYS A 113 8.55 2.32 15.58
CA LYS A 113 9.16 2.38 16.92
C LYS A 113 9.69 3.76 17.26
N ARG A 114 10.40 4.41 16.32
CA ARG A 114 11.00 5.73 16.53
C ARG A 114 9.95 6.83 16.68
N LEU A 115 8.86 6.75 15.92
CA LEU A 115 7.79 7.74 15.95
C LEU A 115 6.66 7.38 16.94
N ASN A 116 6.79 6.27 17.66
CA ASN A 116 5.76 5.72 18.54
C ASN A 116 4.38 5.60 17.85
N LEU A 117 4.39 5.10 16.61
CA LEU A 117 3.20 4.91 15.79
C LEU A 117 2.74 3.45 15.78
N GLN A 118 1.45 3.24 15.57
CA GLN A 118 0.89 1.90 15.40
C GLN A 118 -0.20 1.88 14.32
N PHE A 119 0.05 1.14 13.24
CA PHE A 119 -0.97 0.84 12.25
C PHE A 119 -1.83 -0.34 12.72
N ARG A 120 -3.14 -0.27 12.42
CA ARG A 120 -4.14 -1.26 12.84
C ARG A 120 -5.24 -1.25 11.79
N ILE A 121 -5.94 -2.38 11.63
CA ILE A 121 -7.03 -2.53 10.67
C ILE A 121 -8.08 -1.41 10.74
N ARG A 122 -8.35 -0.83 11.92
CA ARG A 122 -9.30 0.29 12.07
C ARG A 122 -8.92 1.56 11.31
N HIS A 123 -7.62 1.81 11.10
CA HIS A 123 -7.16 2.94 10.30
C HIS A 123 -7.51 2.69 8.83
N PHE A 124 -7.34 1.44 8.40
CA PHE A 124 -7.77 1.00 7.09
C PHE A 124 -9.29 1.06 6.90
N LEU A 125 -10.11 0.69 7.90
CA LEU A 125 -11.58 0.79 7.83
C LEU A 125 -12.09 2.23 7.60
N LYS A 126 -11.32 3.26 7.98
CA LYS A 126 -11.69 4.66 7.68
C LYS A 126 -11.60 4.96 6.19
N ILE A 127 -10.67 4.32 5.49
CA ILE A 127 -10.45 4.43 4.05
C ILE A 127 -11.48 3.59 3.31
N LEU A 128 -11.82 2.40 3.84
CA LEU A 128 -12.82 1.51 3.25
C LEU A 128 -14.20 2.18 3.08
N ARG A 129 -14.53 3.17 3.92
CA ARG A 129 -15.77 3.97 3.78
C ARG A 129 -15.89 4.71 2.45
N GLY A 130 -14.78 4.97 1.75
CA GLY A 130 -14.77 5.59 0.43
C GLY A 130 -14.99 4.61 -0.71
N MET A 131 -14.76 3.30 -0.49
CA MET A 131 -14.71 2.32 -1.56
C MET A 131 -16.06 2.15 -2.24
N ASN A 132 -16.08 2.39 -3.55
CA ASN A 132 -17.22 2.10 -4.41
C ASN A 132 -16.95 0.78 -5.14
N GLY A 133 -17.23 -0.34 -4.47
CA GLY A 133 -17.23 -1.65 -5.14
C GLY A 133 -18.45 -1.78 -6.06
N ASP A 134 -18.26 -2.37 -7.24
CA ASP A 134 -19.34 -2.69 -8.18
C ASP A 134 -20.06 -4.01 -7.86
N HIS A 135 -19.87 -4.54 -6.64
CA HIS A 135 -20.42 -5.81 -6.17
C HIS A 135 -20.86 -5.83 -4.70
#